data_AF-A0A2N3C7P0-F1
#
_entry.id   AF-A0A2N3C7P0-F1
#
_cell.length_a   1.000
_cell.length_b   1.000
_cell.length_c   1.000
_cell.angle_alpha   90.00
_cell.angle_beta   90.00
_cell.angle_gamma   90.00
#
_symmetry.space_group_name_H-M   'P 1'
#
loop_
_entity.id
_entity.type
_entity.pdbx_description
1 polymer ?
#
loop_
_entity_poly.entity_id
_entity_poly.type
_entity_poly.pdbx_seq_one_letter_code
_entity_poly.pdbx_strand_id
1 'polypeptide(L)'
;MELRRASGLLASSTGRNAVELVPGDRFEGRFEKAIDLGQGRFAVVGNAKEFALVPWRPEIERHRRRDMAFRRTAAGVSWTIGMERGLER
;
A
#
# COMPACT_ATOMS: atom_id res chain seq x y z
N MET A 1 -15.40 -4.73 -8.15
CA MET A 1 -14.56 -5.19 -9.28
C MET A 1 -13.49 -4.18 -9.70
N GLU A 2 -13.66 -2.89 -9.41
CA GLU A 2 -12.77 -1.83 -9.93
C GLU A 2 -11.33 -1.91 -9.39
N LEU A 3 -11.15 -2.25 -8.11
CA LEU A 3 -9.83 -2.48 -7.52
C LEU A 3 -9.00 -3.51 -8.30
N ARG A 4 -9.62 -4.64 -8.66
CA ARG A 4 -8.98 -5.71 -9.44
C ARG A 4 -8.66 -5.28 -10.88
N ARG A 5 -9.43 -4.36 -11.46
CA ARG A 5 -9.09 -3.78 -12.77
C ARG A 5 -7.91 -2.84 -12.66
N ALA A 6 -7.92 -1.95 -11.67
CA ALA A 6 -6.82 -1.02 -11.43
C ALA A 6 -5.51 -1.77 -11.15
N SER A 7 -5.57 -2.82 -10.34
CA SER A 7 -4.41 -3.69 -10.08
C SER A 7 -3.93 -4.40 -11.34
N GLY A 8 -4.84 -4.96 -12.15
CA GLY A 8 -4.48 -5.58 -13.43
C GLY A 8 -3.79 -4.61 -14.39
N LEU A 9 -4.30 -3.39 -14.51
CA LEU A 9 -3.69 -2.35 -15.36
C LEU A 9 -2.29 -1.96 -14.89
N LEU A 10 -2.12 -1.76 -13.57
CA LEU A 10 -0.81 -1.47 -12.98
C LEU A 10 0.17 -2.63 -13.18
N ALA A 11 -0.30 -3.87 -13.03
CA ALA A 11 0.53 -5.06 -13.23
C ALA A 11 0.99 -5.18 -14.70
N SER A 12 0.07 -5.01 -15.65
CA SER A 12 0.42 -5.03 -17.08
C SER A 12 1.32 -3.87 -17.50
N SER A 13 1.12 -2.68 -16.94
CA SER A 13 1.92 -1.50 -17.30
C SER A 13 3.32 -1.51 -16.66
N THR A 14 3.47 -2.11 -15.47
CA THR A 14 4.72 -2.05 -14.71
C THR A 14 5.50 -3.38 -14.72
N GLY A 15 4.87 -4.47 -15.17
CA GLY A 15 5.43 -5.82 -15.12
C GLY A 15 5.53 -6.40 -13.70
N ARG A 16 4.93 -5.75 -12.70
CA ARG A 16 4.96 -6.14 -11.28
C ARG A 16 3.73 -6.92 -10.89
N ASN A 17 3.85 -7.74 -9.85
CA ASN A 17 2.72 -8.52 -9.36
C ASN A 17 1.82 -7.69 -8.43
N ALA A 18 0.51 -7.75 -8.64
CA ALA A 18 -0.45 -7.11 -7.76
C ALA A 18 -0.75 -8.03 -6.56
N VAL A 19 -0.47 -7.57 -5.35
CA VAL A 19 -0.76 -8.31 -4.12
C VAL A 19 -1.89 -7.64 -3.34
N GLU A 20 -2.80 -8.45 -2.82
CA GLU A 20 -3.88 -7.98 -1.96
C GLU A 20 -3.51 -8.24 -0.50
N LEU A 21 -3.38 -7.16 0.28
CA LEU A 21 -3.03 -7.27 1.70
C LEU A 21 -4.28 -7.56 2.53
N VAL A 22 -4.32 -8.74 3.12
CA VAL A 22 -5.36 -9.19 4.04
C VAL A 22 -4.96 -8.93 5.49
N PRO A 23 -5.91 -8.81 6.44
CA PRO A 23 -5.58 -8.63 7.86
C PRO A 23 -4.58 -9.68 8.36
N GLY A 24 -3.41 -9.23 8.84
CA GLY A 24 -2.28 -10.07 9.24
C GLY A 24 -1.06 -9.88 8.35
N ASP A 25 -1.25 -9.49 7.08
CA ASP A 25 -0.16 -9.32 6.13
C ASP A 25 0.64 -8.04 6.34
N ARG A 26 1.94 -8.15 6.08
CA ARG A 26 2.90 -7.05 6.07
C ARG A 26 3.46 -6.91 4.65
N PHE A 27 3.53 -5.66 4.20
CA PHE A 27 4.09 -5.28 2.92
C PHE A 27 5.11 -4.18 3.11
N GLU A 28 6.30 -4.36 2.56
CA GLU A 28 7.38 -3.38 2.63
C GLU A 28 7.55 -2.77 1.25
N GLY A 29 7.39 -1.45 1.19
CA GLY A 29 7.48 -0.73 -0.07
C GLY A 29 7.36 0.78 0.12
N ARG A 30 7.42 1.47 -1.01
CA ARG A 30 7.28 2.91 -1.05
C ARG A 30 5.91 3.28 -1.59
N PHE A 31 5.32 4.33 -1.02
CA PHE A 31 4.17 4.97 -1.63
C PHE A 31 4.56 5.53 -3.01
N GLU A 32 3.90 5.06 -4.06
CA GLU A 32 4.16 5.53 -5.43
C GLU A 32 3.14 6.58 -5.87
N LYS A 33 1.85 6.29 -5.69
CA LYS A 33 0.76 7.17 -6.12
C LYS A 33 -0.53 6.85 -5.37
N ALA A 34 -1.44 7.82 -5.33
CA ALA A 34 -2.84 7.58 -4.96
C ALA A 34 -3.68 7.47 -6.23
N ILE A 35 -4.62 6.52 -6.24
CA ILE A 35 -5.63 6.36 -7.28
C ILE A 35 -7.01 6.54 -6.66
N ASP A 36 -7.88 7.26 -7.36
CA ASP A 36 -9.26 7.44 -6.96
C ASP A 36 -10.08 6.33 -7.63
N LEU A 37 -10.75 5.50 -6.84
CA LEU A 37 -11.67 4.47 -7.31
C LEU A 37 -13.08 4.83 -6.81
N GLY A 38 -14.12 4.33 -7.46
CA GLY A 38 -15.51 4.57 -7.09
C GLY A 38 -15.87 4.09 -5.67
N GLN A 39 -15.03 3.23 -5.09
CA GLN A 39 -15.14 2.73 -3.71
C GLN A 39 -14.29 3.52 -2.69
N GLY A 40 -13.62 4.58 -3.12
CA GLY A 40 -12.74 5.41 -2.31
C GLY A 40 -11.33 5.54 -2.90
N ARG A 41 -10.48 6.31 -2.24
CA ARG A 41 -9.09 6.50 -2.66
C ARG A 41 -8.19 5.37 -2.15
N PHE A 42 -7.31 4.88 -3.01
CA PHE A 42 -6.34 3.83 -2.70
C PHE A 42 -4.92 4.32 -2.94
N ALA A 43 -4.02 3.98 -2.05
CA ALA A 43 -2.60 4.17 -2.23
C ALA A 43 -2.00 2.92 -2.90
N VAL A 44 -1.24 3.15 -3.97
CA VAL A 44 -0.38 2.15 -4.59
C VAL A 44 0.94 2.19 -3.83
N VAL A 45 1.23 1.10 -3.14
CA VAL A 45 2.48 0.92 -2.41
C VAL A 45 3.22 -0.23 -3.07
N GLY A 46 4.47 -0.01 -3.47
CA GLY A 46 5.17 -0.99 -4.28
C GLY A 46 6.66 -1.02 -4.01
N ASN A 47 7.25 -2.16 -4.35
CA ASN A 47 8.69 -2.33 -4.46
C ASN A 47 9.04 -2.65 -5.93
N ALA A 48 10.27 -3.10 -6.17
CA ALA A 48 10.77 -3.41 -7.51
C ALA A 48 10.05 -4.59 -8.19
N LYS A 49 9.43 -5.50 -7.44
CA LYS A 49 8.86 -6.77 -7.94
C LYS A 49 7.34 -6.83 -7.86
N GLU A 50 6.77 -6.24 -6.82
CA GLU A 50 5.35 -6.35 -6.50
C GLU A 50 4.81 -5.04 -5.92
N PHE A 51 3.49 -4.89 -5.96
CA PHE A 51 2.79 -3.74 -5.40
C PHE A 51 1.46 -4.15 -4.80
N ALA A 52 1.08 -3.47 -3.73
CA ALA A 52 -0.20 -3.61 -3.05
C ALA A 52 -1.03 -2.34 -3.19
N LEU A 53 -2.35 -2.53 -3.16
CA LEU A 53 -3.32 -1.45 -3.06
C LEU A 53 -3.88 -1.43 -1.64
N VAL A 54 -3.63 -0.34 -0.92
CA VAL A 54 -4.16 -0.12 0.43
C VAL A 54 -5.12 1.06 0.44
N PRO A 55 -6.16 1.07 1.28
CA PRO A 55 -6.98 2.26 1.50
C PRO A 55 -6.10 3.48 1.80
N TRP A 56 -6.30 4.56 1.05
CA TRP A 56 -5.52 5.78 1.23
C TRP A 56 -5.86 6.46 2.56
N ARG A 57 -4.83 6.96 3.24
CA ARG A 57 -4.96 7.78 4.45
C ARG A 57 -4.02 9.00 4.33
N PRO A 58 -4.44 10.18 4.81
CA PRO A 58 -3.70 11.44 4.64
C PRO A 58 -2.29 11.42 5.28
N GLU A 59 -2.12 10.60 6.30
CA GLU A 59 -0.87 10.36 7.02
C GLU A 59 0.15 9.59 6.14
N ILE A 60 -0.27 8.75 5.19
CA ILE A 60 0.63 8.13 4.20
C ILE A 60 1.23 9.21 3.29
N GLU A 61 0.39 10.15 2.84
CA GLU A 61 0.81 11.22 1.93
C GLU A 61 1.82 12.17 2.57
N ARG A 62 1.66 12.46 3.87
CA ARG A 62 2.62 13.25 4.67
C ARG A 62 4.03 12.66 4.66
N HIS A 63 4.15 11.34 4.49
CA HIS A 63 5.42 10.62 4.61
C HIS A 63 5.84 9.92 3.30
N ARG A 64 5.24 10.28 2.16
CA ARG A 64 5.40 9.69 0.81
C ARG A 64 6.82 9.51 0.26
N ARG A 65 7.83 10.15 0.87
CA ARG A 65 9.24 10.07 0.43
C ARG A 65 10.07 9.00 1.15
N ARG A 66 9.51 8.33 2.15
CA ARG A 66 10.24 7.34 2.95
C ARG A 66 9.80 5.91 2.62
N ASP A 67 10.70 4.97 2.88
CA ASP A 67 10.37 3.55 2.85
C ASP A 67 9.45 3.23 4.05
N MET A 68 8.39 2.47 3.79
CA MET A 68 7.34 2.21 4.77
C MET A 68 6.99 0.72 4.81
N ALA A 69 6.83 0.20 6.02
CA ALA A 69 6.21 -1.09 6.23
C ALA A 69 4.71 -0.87 6.47
N PHE A 70 3.87 -1.39 5.59
CA PHE A 70 2.41 -1.40 5.75
C PHE A 70 2.00 -2.74 6.35
N ARG A 71 1.21 -2.72 7.42
CA ARG A 71 0.59 -3.92 7.99
C ARG A 71 -0.92 -3.77 7.94
N ARG A 72 -1.58 -4.70 7.26
CA ARG A 72 -3.04 -4.77 7.32
C ARG A 72 -3.42 -5.42 8.65
N THR A 73 -4.25 -4.76 9.44
CA THR A 73 -4.81 -5.28 10.69
C THR A 73 -6.31 -5.50 10.52
N ALA A 74 -6.93 -6.25 11.44
CA ALA A 74 -8.39 -6.44 11.41
C ALA A 74 -9.16 -5.11 11.55
N ALA A 75 -8.53 -4.11 12.19
CA ALA A 75 -9.09 -2.78 12.38
C ALA A 75 -8.79 -1.80 11.22
N GLY A 76 -7.90 -2.14 10.28
CA GLY A 76 -7.55 -1.25 9.18
C GLY A 76 -6.15 -1.46 8.60
N VAL A 77 -5.48 -0.38 8.21
CA VAL A 77 -4.08 -0.39 7.77
C VAL A 77 -3.28 0.39 8.79
N SER A 78 -2.28 -0.27 9.38
CA SER A 78 -1.22 0.39 10.14
C SER A 78 0.04 0.48 9.27
N TRP A 79 0.87 1.49 9.47
CA TRP A 79 2.15 1.58 8.78
C TRP A 79 3.22 2.17 9.68
N THR A 80 4.45 1.80 9.39
CA THR A 80 5.64 2.23 10.12
C THR A 80 6.59 2.86 9.12
N ILE A 81 7.05 4.08 9.40
CA ILE A 81 7.85 4.90 8.48
C ILE A 81 9.32 4.79 8.86
N GLY A 82 10.14 4.21 7.98
CA GLY A 82 11.51 3.87 8.33
C GLY A 82 11.56 2.80 9.41
N MET A 83 12.65 2.06 9.43
CA MET A 83 12.97 1.14 10.51
C MET A 83 13.29 1.93 11.79
N GLU A 84 12.32 2.66 12.36
CA GLU A 84 12.39 3.04 13.76
C GLU A 84 12.06 1.77 14.55
N ARG A 85 13.11 1.11 15.02
CA ARG A 85 13.02 0.23 16.18
C ARG A 85 12.35 1.04 17.30
N GLY A 86 11.06 0.86 17.52
CA GLY A 86 10.40 1.43 18.68
C GLY A 86 8.89 1.59 18.51
N LEU A 87 8.18 1.03 19.50
CA LEU A 87 6.76 1.21 19.82
C LEU A 87 5.81 0.44 18.90
N GLU A 88 5.07 -0.56 19.35
CA GLU A 88 4.31 -0.72 20.61
C GLU A 88 4.42 -2.20 21.06
N ARG A 89 4.77 -2.62 22.28
CA ARG A 89 4.74 -2.07 23.65
C ARG A 89 6.01 -2.43 24.40
#